data_AF-A0A0G0QNB7-F1
#
_entry.id   AF-A0A0G0QNB7-F1
#
_cell.length_a   1.000
_cell.length_b   1.000
_cell.length_c   1.000
_cell.angle_alpha   90.00
_cell.angle_beta   90.00
_cell.angle_gamma   90.00
#
_symmetry.space_group_name_H-M   'P 1'
#
loop_
_entity.id
_entity.type
_entity.pdbx_description
1 polymer ?
#
loop_
_entity_poly.entity_id
_entity_poly.type
_entity_poly.pdbx_seq_one_letter_code
_entity_poly.pdbx_strand_id
1 'polypeptide(L)'
;MWERLGCSGVDPSVLSKSLSGQRLLTSTQLDILCKSLRLSKTEKHKLNENLKKDILDRYDLKYVDEDSGSSQNVALLELGLKSAKDFMKKGQPKYTLGYIDSLVDIIANTKKSCGQRNIERIDTISAELYVEYMDCMYSVVSEKEIFNRSKYPLRVIRGVGEKYKNEKLINSYYSLLASTYYIGKNPGKTIPCVYKHMDVDKIDDFQKMTALRAALISSGQIGRGDLVKHNYQTLIDLSKDWSDSYKVNVYDGVARSLFDTGDYKKANFYLEQLILALSTMDPADAYYITRKIQVFRTEMMFALKMRGLRTKNYMLKRCEELIQLCQIGGYDRIYKYARRYANEI
;
A
#
# COMPACT_ATOMS: atom_id res chain seq x y z
N MET A 1 11.65 -6.88 32.37
CA MET A 1 12.35 -8.15 32.06
C MET A 1 12.92 -8.12 30.64
N TRP A 2 12.10 -7.98 29.59
CA TRP A 2 12.55 -7.94 28.19
C TRP A 2 13.54 -6.82 27.84
N GLU A 3 13.36 -5.63 28.41
CA GLU A 3 14.33 -4.53 28.25
C GLU A 3 15.70 -4.85 28.87
N ARG A 4 15.72 -5.60 29.99
CA ARG A 4 16.97 -6.05 30.62
C ARG A 4 17.67 -7.15 29.81
N LEU A 5 16.96 -7.84 28.92
CA LEU A 5 17.51 -8.82 27.98
C LEU A 5 18.00 -8.17 26.67
N GLY A 6 17.97 -6.83 26.56
CA GLY A 6 18.48 -6.12 25.39
C GLY A 6 17.51 -6.02 24.21
N CYS A 7 16.26 -6.47 24.36
CA CYS A 7 15.20 -6.38 23.33
C CYS A 7 14.65 -4.94 23.18
N SER A 8 15.54 -3.96 23.05
CA SER A 8 15.16 -2.56 22.80
C SER A 8 14.49 -2.42 21.41
N GLY A 9 13.33 -1.78 21.36
CA GLY A 9 12.58 -1.57 20.11
C GLY A 9 11.44 -2.56 19.82
N VAL A 10 11.18 -3.53 20.71
CA VAL A 10 9.97 -4.37 20.65
C VAL A 10 9.17 -4.21 21.95
N ASP A 11 7.87 -3.92 21.82
CA ASP A 11 6.99 -3.78 22.97
C ASP A 11 6.95 -5.08 23.79
N PRO A 12 7.19 -5.05 25.12
CA PRO A 12 7.15 -6.23 25.99
C PRO A 12 5.88 -7.07 25.88
N SER A 13 4.72 -6.42 25.67
CA SER A 13 3.44 -7.10 25.48
C SER A 13 3.38 -7.87 24.16
N VAL A 14 4.08 -7.39 23.11
CA VAL A 14 4.20 -8.08 21.83
C VAL A 14 5.02 -9.36 22.02
N LEU A 15 6.15 -9.28 22.72
CA LEU A 15 6.99 -10.45 23.01
C LEU A 15 6.24 -11.51 23.82
N SER A 16 5.54 -11.10 24.88
CA SER A 16 4.75 -12.02 25.70
C SER A 16 3.61 -12.69 24.91
N LYS A 17 2.90 -11.93 24.06
CA LYS A 17 1.87 -12.48 23.17
C LYS A 17 2.44 -13.38 22.06
N SER A 18 3.67 -13.13 21.64
CA SER A 18 4.34 -13.98 20.65
C SER A 18 4.81 -15.29 21.23
N LEU A 19 5.36 -15.28 22.44
CA LEU A 19 5.78 -16.51 23.13
C LEU A 19 4.59 -17.40 23.53
N SER A 20 3.43 -16.81 23.78
CA SER A 20 2.20 -17.56 24.03
C SER A 20 1.46 -18.02 22.75
N GLY A 21 2.06 -17.82 21.57
CA GLY A 21 1.48 -18.23 20.28
C GLY A 21 0.31 -17.36 19.78
N GLN A 22 -0.13 -16.37 20.58
CA GLN A 22 -1.25 -15.50 20.23
C GLN A 22 -0.92 -14.57 19.05
N ARG A 23 0.36 -14.26 18.82
CA ARG A 23 0.80 -13.32 17.77
C ARG A 23 2.11 -13.75 17.11
N LEU A 24 2.18 -13.70 15.78
CA LEU A 24 3.44 -13.90 15.07
C LEU A 24 4.34 -12.65 15.15
N LEU A 25 5.67 -12.87 15.24
CA LEU A 25 6.65 -11.80 15.15
C LEU A 25 6.78 -11.33 13.69
N THR A 26 7.11 -10.07 13.49
CA THR A 26 7.62 -9.63 12.17
C THR A 26 9.09 -10.07 12.01
N SER A 27 9.59 -10.18 10.77
CA SER A 27 10.99 -10.53 10.51
C SER A 27 11.97 -9.59 11.24
N THR A 28 11.71 -8.27 11.25
CA THR A 28 12.51 -7.30 12.01
C THR A 28 12.47 -7.54 13.52
N GLN A 29 11.30 -7.91 14.08
CA GLN A 29 11.17 -8.19 15.51
C GLN A 29 11.86 -9.50 15.90
N LEU A 30 11.78 -10.51 15.04
CA LEU A 30 12.50 -11.76 15.20
C LEU A 30 14.02 -11.51 15.14
N ASP A 31 14.48 -10.65 14.24
CA ASP A 31 15.89 -10.25 14.15
C ASP A 31 16.41 -9.57 15.42
N ILE A 32 15.62 -8.65 15.99
CA ILE A 32 15.94 -8.00 17.27
C ILE A 32 15.99 -9.04 18.40
N LEU A 33 15.02 -9.95 18.45
CA LEU A 33 14.97 -11.01 19.46
C LEU A 33 16.17 -11.95 19.34
N CYS A 34 16.47 -12.45 18.14
CA CYS A 34 17.61 -13.32 17.85
C CYS A 34 18.93 -12.66 18.25
N LYS A 35 19.10 -11.35 17.96
CA LYS A 35 20.29 -10.59 18.35
C LYS A 35 20.40 -10.44 19.86
N SER A 36 19.29 -10.17 20.53
CA SER A 36 19.23 -9.98 21.99
C SER A 36 19.55 -11.28 22.74
N LEU A 37 19.06 -12.41 22.23
CA LEU A 37 19.32 -13.74 22.75
C LEU A 37 20.66 -14.33 22.29
N ARG A 38 21.44 -13.59 21.47
CA ARG A 38 22.71 -14.02 20.89
C ARG A 38 22.61 -15.37 20.16
N LEU A 39 21.49 -15.61 19.48
CA LEU A 39 21.28 -16.83 18.71
C LEU A 39 22.28 -16.91 17.56
N SER A 40 22.73 -18.13 17.27
CA SER A 40 23.60 -18.40 16.13
C SER A 40 22.89 -18.09 14.81
N LYS A 41 23.67 -17.89 13.74
CA LYS A 41 23.11 -17.66 12.39
C LYS A 41 22.19 -18.80 11.94
N THR A 42 22.53 -20.04 12.27
CA THR A 42 21.76 -21.24 11.95
C THR A 42 20.43 -21.29 12.71
N GLU A 43 20.42 -20.97 14.00
CA GLU A 43 19.18 -20.88 14.79
C GLU A 43 18.29 -19.74 14.31
N LYS A 44 18.87 -18.58 14.04
CA LYS A 44 18.17 -17.43 13.45
C LYS A 44 17.52 -17.81 12.12
N HIS A 45 18.23 -18.53 11.27
CA HIS A 45 17.70 -18.99 9.99
C HIS A 45 16.53 -19.96 10.18
N LYS A 46 16.67 -20.99 11.02
CA LYS A 46 15.58 -21.93 11.37
C LYS A 46 14.35 -21.22 11.94
N LEU A 47 14.53 -20.24 12.80
CA LEU A 47 13.42 -19.45 13.35
C LEU A 47 12.72 -18.61 12.29
N ASN A 48 13.46 -18.05 11.32
CA ASN A 48 12.86 -17.34 10.20
C ASN A 48 12.08 -18.31 9.30
N GLU A 49 12.59 -19.51 9.02
CA GLU A 49 11.88 -20.53 8.25
C GLU A 49 10.61 -20.99 8.97
N ASN A 50 10.67 -21.24 10.27
CA ASN A 50 9.49 -21.58 11.08
C ASN A 50 8.48 -20.42 11.12
N LEU A 51 8.94 -19.18 11.27
CA LEU A 51 8.07 -18.01 11.25
C LEU A 51 7.36 -17.88 9.89
N LYS A 52 8.09 -18.10 8.77
CA LYS A 52 7.50 -18.14 7.43
C LYS A 52 6.45 -19.24 7.35
N LYS A 53 6.74 -20.45 7.84
CA LYS A 53 5.79 -21.56 7.85
C LYS A 53 4.55 -21.24 8.68
N ASP A 54 4.70 -20.72 9.89
CA ASP A 54 3.57 -20.32 10.74
C ASP A 54 2.72 -19.21 10.11
N ILE A 55 3.36 -18.28 9.38
CA ILE A 55 2.69 -17.26 8.58
C ILE A 55 1.90 -17.91 7.44
N LEU A 56 2.44 -18.93 6.78
CA LEU A 56 1.73 -19.60 5.70
C LEU A 56 0.56 -20.44 6.24
N ASP A 57 0.81 -21.25 7.27
CA ASP A 57 -0.18 -22.14 7.89
C ASP A 57 -1.35 -21.36 8.51
N ARG A 58 -1.08 -20.24 9.20
CA ARG A 58 -2.15 -19.40 9.80
C ARG A 58 -3.11 -18.81 8.76
N TYR A 59 -2.71 -18.77 7.50
CA TYR A 59 -3.47 -18.15 6.41
C TYR A 59 -3.83 -19.16 5.31
N ASP A 60 -3.78 -20.46 5.60
CA ASP A 60 -4.08 -21.57 4.67
C ASP A 60 -3.27 -21.49 3.36
N LEU A 61 -2.00 -21.05 3.46
CA LEU A 61 -1.09 -21.01 2.33
C LEU A 61 -0.18 -22.24 2.31
N LYS A 62 0.13 -22.74 1.12
CA LYS A 62 1.06 -23.86 0.95
C LYS A 62 2.51 -23.39 1.08
N TYR A 63 3.28 -24.06 1.93
CA TYR A 63 4.73 -23.90 2.03
C TYR A 63 5.41 -24.21 0.70
N VAL A 64 6.31 -23.33 0.27
CA VAL A 64 7.12 -23.50 -0.93
C VAL A 64 8.40 -24.19 -0.53
N ASP A 65 8.53 -25.48 -0.84
CA ASP A 65 9.73 -26.25 -0.52
C ASP A 65 10.88 -25.85 -1.45
N GLU A 66 12.02 -25.45 -0.87
CA GLU A 66 13.20 -24.98 -1.60
C GLU A 66 13.82 -26.07 -2.50
N ASP A 67 13.56 -27.35 -2.17
CA ASP A 67 14.05 -28.54 -2.88
C ASP A 67 13.23 -28.93 -4.12
N SER A 68 12.15 -28.21 -4.42
CA SER A 68 11.34 -28.49 -5.60
C SER A 68 12.04 -28.02 -6.91
N GLY A 69 11.90 -28.77 -8.00
CA GLY A 69 12.61 -28.48 -9.26
C GLY A 69 12.31 -27.07 -9.81
N SER A 70 13.20 -26.49 -10.62
CA SER A 70 13.12 -25.08 -11.03
C SER A 70 11.77 -24.62 -11.61
N SER A 71 11.05 -25.49 -12.32
CA SER A 71 9.70 -25.19 -12.85
C SER A 71 8.61 -25.16 -11.78
N GLN A 72 8.72 -25.98 -10.73
CA GLN A 72 7.79 -25.96 -9.59
C GLN A 72 7.99 -24.68 -8.77
N ASN A 73 9.24 -24.28 -8.54
CA ASN A 73 9.56 -23.02 -7.88
C ASN A 73 8.97 -21.79 -8.60
N VAL A 74 9.00 -21.74 -9.93
CA VAL A 74 8.35 -20.64 -10.69
C VAL A 74 6.84 -20.62 -10.47
N ALA A 75 6.17 -21.78 -10.55
CA ALA A 75 4.72 -21.86 -10.31
C ALA A 75 4.34 -21.44 -8.87
N LEU A 76 5.19 -21.78 -7.90
CA LEU A 76 5.00 -21.39 -6.50
C LEU A 76 5.19 -19.88 -6.31
N LEU A 77 6.13 -19.25 -7.00
CA LEU A 77 6.29 -17.79 -7.01
C LEU A 77 5.07 -17.08 -7.64
N GLU A 78 4.47 -17.65 -8.68
CA GLU A 78 3.23 -17.12 -9.29
C GLU A 78 2.05 -17.21 -8.32
N LEU A 79 1.92 -18.33 -7.61
CA LEU A 79 0.94 -18.49 -6.54
C LEU A 79 1.18 -17.47 -5.42
N GLY A 80 2.44 -17.26 -5.03
CA GLY A 80 2.79 -16.25 -4.02
C GLY A 80 2.41 -14.83 -4.44
N LEU A 81 2.66 -14.45 -5.69
CA LEU A 81 2.21 -13.18 -6.24
C LEU A 81 0.68 -13.04 -6.21
N LYS A 82 -0.05 -14.10 -6.57
CA LYS A 82 -1.52 -14.11 -6.47
C LYS A 82 -1.99 -13.92 -5.03
N SER A 83 -1.39 -14.63 -4.07
CA SER A 83 -1.71 -14.49 -2.64
C SER A 83 -1.43 -13.08 -2.13
N ALA A 84 -0.32 -12.45 -2.56
CA ALA A 84 -0.02 -11.06 -2.19
C ALA A 84 -1.12 -10.08 -2.65
N LYS A 85 -1.61 -10.24 -3.89
CA LYS A 85 -2.74 -9.48 -4.44
C LYS A 85 -4.02 -9.72 -3.64
N ASP A 86 -4.31 -10.96 -3.27
CA ASP A 86 -5.51 -11.31 -2.51
C ASP A 86 -5.47 -10.75 -1.07
N PHE A 87 -4.30 -10.73 -0.42
CA PHE A 87 -4.14 -10.07 0.89
C PHE A 87 -4.33 -8.56 0.82
N MET A 88 -3.92 -7.93 -0.28
CA MET A 88 -4.20 -6.51 -0.51
C MET A 88 -5.68 -6.22 -0.66
N LYS A 89 -6.43 -7.06 -1.38
CA LYS A 89 -7.89 -6.96 -1.46
C LYS A 89 -8.56 -7.08 -0.08
N LYS A 90 -8.07 -8.00 0.76
CA LYS A 90 -8.50 -8.14 2.16
C LYS A 90 -8.06 -6.98 3.07
N GLY A 91 -7.31 -6.02 2.54
CA GLY A 91 -6.89 -4.82 3.24
C GLY A 91 -5.88 -5.08 4.36
N GLN A 92 -4.88 -5.92 4.11
CA GLN A 92 -3.84 -6.28 5.08
C GLN A 92 -2.42 -5.82 4.64
N PRO A 93 -2.18 -4.53 4.34
CA PRO A 93 -0.96 -4.08 3.67
C PRO A 93 0.33 -4.36 4.45
N LYS A 94 0.33 -4.26 5.78
CA LYS A 94 1.54 -4.54 6.58
C LYS A 94 1.92 -6.01 6.58
N TYR A 95 0.92 -6.87 6.56
CA TYR A 95 1.11 -8.30 6.42
C TYR A 95 1.65 -8.63 5.03
N THR A 96 1.02 -8.07 3.99
CA THR A 96 1.48 -8.26 2.61
C THR A 96 2.93 -7.81 2.42
N LEU A 97 3.38 -6.70 3.03
CA LEU A 97 4.79 -6.30 2.99
C LEU A 97 5.72 -7.40 3.52
N GLY A 98 5.43 -7.94 4.70
CA GLY A 98 6.26 -9.00 5.28
C GLY A 98 6.23 -10.29 4.45
N TYR A 99 5.09 -10.59 3.82
CA TYR A 99 4.96 -11.71 2.91
C TYR A 99 5.77 -11.52 1.63
N ILE A 100 5.71 -10.34 1.00
CA ILE A 100 6.51 -10.03 -0.18
C ILE A 100 8.00 -10.06 0.13
N ASP A 101 8.43 -9.54 1.29
CA ASP A 101 9.83 -9.62 1.72
C ASP A 101 10.31 -11.08 1.76
N SER A 102 9.47 -12.01 2.23
CA SER A 102 9.80 -13.45 2.23
C SER A 102 9.88 -14.07 0.82
N LEU A 103 9.03 -13.64 -0.11
CA LEU A 103 9.05 -14.09 -1.51
C LEU A 103 10.28 -13.58 -2.26
N VAL A 104 10.76 -12.38 -1.93
CA VAL A 104 11.97 -11.79 -2.53
C VAL A 104 13.21 -12.64 -2.22
N ASP A 105 13.32 -13.16 -1.00
CA ASP A 105 14.41 -14.07 -0.63
C ASP A 105 14.36 -15.37 -1.45
N ILE A 106 13.17 -15.95 -1.61
CA ILE A 106 12.96 -17.16 -2.42
C ILE A 106 13.34 -16.89 -3.87
N ILE A 107 12.93 -15.74 -4.44
CA ILE A 107 13.30 -15.33 -5.81
C ILE A 107 14.82 -15.29 -5.99
N ALA A 108 15.56 -14.72 -5.03
CA ALA A 108 17.01 -14.63 -5.12
C ALA A 108 17.68 -16.02 -5.16
N ASN A 109 17.11 -16.99 -4.43
CA ASN A 109 17.59 -18.38 -4.44
C ASN A 109 17.18 -19.10 -5.73
N THR A 110 15.91 -18.99 -6.16
CA THR A 110 15.42 -19.62 -7.40
C THR A 110 16.18 -19.13 -8.63
N LYS A 111 16.54 -17.83 -8.71
CA LYS A 111 17.33 -17.29 -9.83
C LYS A 111 18.68 -17.97 -9.99
N LYS A 112 19.32 -18.39 -8.90
CA LYS A 112 20.64 -19.04 -8.93
C LYS A 112 20.57 -20.48 -9.46
N SER A 113 19.45 -21.16 -9.26
CA SER A 113 19.27 -22.57 -9.61
C SER A 113 18.46 -22.80 -10.90
N CYS A 114 17.88 -21.76 -11.49
CA CYS A 114 17.07 -21.86 -12.70
C CYS A 114 17.87 -21.64 -14.00
N GLY A 115 17.47 -22.33 -15.08
CA GLY A 115 18.03 -22.08 -16.42
C GLY A 115 17.54 -20.77 -17.04
N GLN A 116 18.26 -20.29 -18.07
CA GLN A 116 18.04 -19.00 -18.74
C GLN A 116 16.58 -18.72 -19.14
N ARG A 117 15.83 -19.75 -19.57
CA ARG A 117 14.42 -19.63 -19.99
C ARG A 117 13.47 -19.20 -18.87
N ASN A 118 13.78 -19.51 -17.61
CA ASN A 118 12.94 -19.15 -16.46
C ASN A 118 13.32 -17.78 -15.86
N ILE A 119 14.49 -17.25 -16.19
CA ILE A 119 15.01 -15.99 -15.61
C ILE A 119 14.09 -14.81 -15.95
N GLU A 120 13.63 -14.69 -17.20
CA GLU A 120 12.70 -13.62 -17.59
C GLU A 120 11.39 -13.68 -16.83
N ARG A 121 10.84 -14.89 -16.65
CA ARG A 121 9.60 -15.09 -15.91
C ARG A 121 9.76 -14.74 -14.44
N ILE A 122 10.87 -15.14 -13.82
CA ILE A 122 11.18 -14.81 -12.41
C ILE A 122 11.47 -13.31 -12.24
N ASP A 123 12.18 -12.68 -13.18
CA ASP A 123 12.40 -11.23 -13.20
C ASP A 123 11.07 -10.47 -13.28
N THR A 124 10.15 -10.94 -14.14
CA THR A 124 8.80 -10.36 -14.29
C THR A 124 7.99 -10.52 -13.01
N ILE A 125 7.94 -11.72 -12.41
CA ILE A 125 7.25 -11.95 -11.13
C ILE A 125 7.84 -11.05 -10.03
N SER A 126 9.17 -10.92 -9.98
CA SER A 126 9.84 -10.03 -9.03
C SER A 126 9.42 -8.57 -9.21
N ALA A 127 9.34 -8.07 -10.44
CA ALA A 127 8.88 -6.72 -10.72
C ALA A 127 7.40 -6.54 -10.33
N GLU A 128 6.52 -7.50 -10.63
CA GLU A 128 5.11 -7.44 -10.23
C GLU A 128 4.94 -7.48 -8.70
N LEU A 129 5.72 -8.29 -7.99
CA LEU A 129 5.75 -8.26 -6.52
C LEU A 129 6.18 -6.90 -5.98
N TYR A 130 7.14 -6.23 -6.63
CA TYR A 130 7.53 -4.89 -6.24
C TYR A 130 6.46 -3.83 -6.55
N VAL A 131 5.61 -4.04 -7.56
CA VAL A 131 4.42 -3.19 -7.77
C VAL A 131 3.48 -3.31 -6.56
N GLU A 132 3.14 -4.54 -6.16
CA GLU A 132 2.30 -4.78 -4.97
C GLU A 132 2.95 -4.23 -3.69
N TYR A 133 4.27 -4.41 -3.55
CA TYR A 133 5.05 -3.89 -2.42
C TYR A 133 4.91 -2.37 -2.28
N MET A 134 4.98 -1.65 -3.40
CA MET A 134 4.85 -0.20 -3.43
C MET A 134 3.45 0.23 -2.96
N ASP A 135 2.40 -0.44 -3.42
CA ASP A 135 1.01 -0.15 -3.00
C ASP A 135 0.77 -0.42 -1.50
N CYS A 136 1.41 -1.47 -0.97
CA CYS A 136 1.40 -1.73 0.47
C CYS A 136 2.15 -0.63 1.24
N MET A 137 3.35 -0.26 0.77
CA MET A 137 4.19 0.77 1.42
C MET A 137 3.47 2.11 1.50
N TYR A 138 2.72 2.49 0.46
CA TYR A 138 1.90 3.69 0.46
C TYR A 138 0.85 3.74 1.56
N SER A 139 0.53 2.62 2.21
CA SER A 139 -0.43 2.55 3.30
C SER A 139 0.22 2.44 4.68
N VAL A 140 1.50 2.03 4.74
CA VAL A 140 2.20 1.66 5.98
C VAL A 140 3.33 2.64 6.32
N VAL A 141 4.13 3.03 5.32
CA VAL A 141 5.37 3.79 5.51
C VAL A 141 5.07 5.28 5.63
N SER A 142 5.87 6.01 6.43
CA SER A 142 5.70 7.45 6.59
C SER A 142 6.09 8.24 5.33
N GLU A 143 5.56 9.46 5.19
CA GLU A 143 5.88 10.36 4.06
C GLU A 143 7.40 10.61 3.92
N LYS A 144 8.13 10.69 5.04
CA LYS A 144 9.58 10.94 5.07
C LYS A 144 10.40 9.75 4.58
N GLU A 145 9.90 8.54 4.77
CA GLU A 145 10.62 7.30 4.44
C GLU A 145 10.30 6.80 3.03
N ILE A 146 9.17 7.23 2.44
CA ILE A 146 8.66 6.63 1.20
C ILE A 146 9.68 6.71 0.06
N PHE A 147 10.40 7.84 -0.07
CA PHE A 147 11.42 8.02 -1.11
C PHE A 147 12.60 7.09 -0.96
N ASN A 148 13.07 6.87 0.27
CA ASN A 148 14.23 6.01 0.48
C ASN A 148 13.85 4.54 0.27
N ARG A 149 12.66 4.14 0.70
CA ARG A 149 12.19 2.75 0.54
C ARG A 149 11.74 2.44 -0.89
N SER A 150 11.30 3.43 -1.68
CA SER A 150 10.86 3.21 -3.07
C SER A 150 11.98 3.09 -4.10
N LYS A 151 13.18 3.63 -3.81
CA LYS A 151 14.31 3.64 -4.76
C LYS A 151 14.63 2.26 -5.34
N TYR A 152 14.77 1.26 -4.48
CA TYR A 152 15.14 -0.08 -4.91
C TYR A 152 14.01 -0.77 -5.70
N PRO A 153 12.76 -0.87 -5.18
CA PRO A 153 11.64 -1.42 -5.93
C PRO A 153 11.44 -0.76 -7.30
N LEU A 154 11.43 0.57 -7.36
CA LEU A 154 11.25 1.31 -8.62
C LEU A 154 12.37 1.02 -9.62
N ARG A 155 13.62 0.90 -9.15
CA ARG A 155 14.76 0.51 -10.01
C ARG A 155 14.59 -0.89 -10.57
N VAL A 156 14.11 -1.85 -9.77
CA VAL A 156 13.86 -3.22 -10.24
C VAL A 156 12.75 -3.22 -11.30
N ILE A 157 11.61 -2.58 -11.03
CA ILE A 157 10.48 -2.51 -11.96
C ILE A 157 10.91 -1.92 -13.30
N ARG A 158 11.61 -0.77 -13.26
CA ARG A 158 12.12 -0.11 -14.47
C ARG A 158 13.14 -0.98 -15.20
N GLY A 159 14.11 -1.55 -14.49
CA GLY A 159 15.18 -2.35 -15.09
C GLY A 159 14.65 -3.60 -15.79
N VAL A 160 13.68 -4.28 -15.19
CA VAL A 160 12.98 -5.43 -15.81
C VAL A 160 12.16 -4.95 -17.02
N GLY A 161 11.41 -3.85 -16.87
CA GLY A 161 10.63 -3.26 -17.96
C GLY A 161 11.48 -2.91 -19.19
N GLU A 162 12.62 -2.25 -18.99
CA GLU A 162 13.55 -1.89 -20.07
C GLU A 162 14.24 -3.11 -20.67
N LYS A 163 14.74 -4.04 -19.83
CA LYS A 163 15.45 -5.25 -20.27
C LYS A 163 14.59 -6.13 -21.19
N TYR A 164 13.32 -6.27 -20.86
CA TYR A 164 12.38 -7.16 -21.59
C TYR A 164 11.39 -6.40 -22.47
N LYS A 165 11.57 -5.07 -22.65
CA LYS A 165 10.65 -4.21 -23.40
C LYS A 165 9.19 -4.37 -22.97
N ASN A 166 8.96 -4.59 -21.68
CA ASN A 166 7.64 -4.76 -21.09
C ASN A 166 7.04 -3.39 -20.78
N GLU A 167 6.26 -2.86 -21.72
CA GLU A 167 5.62 -1.53 -21.60
C GLU A 167 4.73 -1.41 -20.37
N LYS A 168 4.02 -2.48 -19.99
CA LYS A 168 3.18 -2.50 -18.79
C LYS A 168 4.00 -2.20 -17.53
N LEU A 169 5.20 -2.78 -17.39
CA LEU A 169 6.09 -2.52 -16.25
C LEU A 169 6.68 -1.11 -16.30
N ILE A 170 7.01 -0.60 -17.49
CA ILE A 170 7.48 0.78 -17.67
C ILE A 170 6.39 1.79 -17.25
N ASN A 171 5.15 1.53 -17.65
CA ASN A 171 4.00 2.35 -17.27
C ASN A 171 3.69 2.27 -15.77
N SER A 172 3.78 1.06 -15.18
CA SER A 172 3.69 0.87 -13.73
C SER A 172 4.78 1.67 -13.00
N TYR A 173 6.02 1.67 -13.51
CA TYR A 173 7.11 2.45 -12.92
C TYR A 173 6.76 3.94 -12.84
N TYR A 174 6.29 4.56 -13.93
CA TYR A 174 5.96 5.98 -13.91
C TYR A 174 4.73 6.31 -13.06
N SER A 175 3.71 5.46 -13.08
CA SER A 175 2.53 5.61 -12.22
C SER A 175 2.89 5.54 -10.73
N LEU A 176 3.75 4.58 -10.36
CA LEU A 176 4.27 4.43 -9.00
C LEU A 176 5.22 5.58 -8.63
N LEU A 177 6.05 6.06 -9.56
CA LEU A 177 6.91 7.21 -9.31
C LEU A 177 6.09 8.48 -9.03
N ALA A 178 5.04 8.72 -9.81
CA ALA A 178 4.10 9.82 -9.56
C ALA A 178 3.42 9.68 -8.18
N SER A 179 2.97 8.47 -7.83
CA SER A 179 2.38 8.19 -6.51
C SER A 179 3.36 8.40 -5.36
N THR A 180 4.64 8.03 -5.55
CA THR A 180 5.72 8.28 -4.59
C THR A 180 5.93 9.77 -4.37
N TYR A 181 5.97 10.58 -5.44
CA TYR A 181 6.09 12.04 -5.31
C TYR A 181 4.91 12.66 -4.57
N TYR A 182 3.69 12.26 -4.92
CA TYR A 182 2.48 12.70 -4.25
C TYR A 182 2.50 12.35 -2.75
N ILE A 183 2.74 11.09 -2.41
CA ILE A 183 2.74 10.61 -1.01
C ILE A 183 3.89 11.21 -0.21
N GLY A 184 5.05 11.40 -0.84
CA GLY A 184 6.21 12.05 -0.24
C GLY A 184 6.09 13.58 -0.14
N LYS A 185 4.90 14.16 -0.38
CA LYS A 185 4.63 15.60 -0.31
C LYS A 185 5.54 16.44 -1.23
N ASN A 186 5.79 15.92 -2.43
CA ASN A 186 6.48 16.63 -3.51
C ASN A 186 5.59 16.80 -4.75
N PRO A 187 4.45 17.50 -4.63
CA PRO A 187 3.44 17.57 -5.69
C PRO A 187 3.95 18.23 -6.98
N GLY A 188 4.96 19.11 -6.88
CA GLY A 188 5.61 19.74 -8.05
C GLY A 188 6.33 18.76 -8.98
N LYS A 189 6.72 17.57 -8.48
CA LYS A 189 7.33 16.52 -9.30
C LYS A 189 6.31 15.50 -9.83
N THR A 190 5.15 15.37 -9.19
CA THR A 190 4.09 14.45 -9.63
C THR A 190 3.56 14.81 -11.01
N ILE A 191 3.20 16.07 -11.23
CA ILE A 191 2.52 16.52 -12.46
C ILE A 191 3.43 16.34 -13.69
N PRO A 192 4.70 16.81 -13.70
CA PRO A 192 5.60 16.53 -14.81
C PRO A 192 5.83 15.04 -15.04
N CYS A 193 5.85 14.22 -13.98
CA CYS A 193 6.02 12.78 -14.11
C CYS A 193 4.90 12.14 -14.93
N VAL A 194 3.65 12.54 -14.70
CA VAL A 194 2.49 12.00 -15.41
C VAL A 194 2.49 12.49 -16.87
N TYR A 195 2.57 13.80 -17.11
CA TYR A 195 2.38 14.34 -18.47
C TYR A 195 3.61 14.27 -19.38
N LYS A 196 4.84 14.15 -18.85
CA LYS A 196 6.05 14.08 -19.68
C LYS A 196 6.50 12.65 -19.97
N HIS A 197 6.17 11.70 -19.10
CA HIS A 197 6.75 10.36 -19.17
C HIS A 197 5.72 9.25 -19.39
N MET A 198 4.42 9.55 -19.28
CA MET A 198 3.37 8.57 -19.55
C MET A 198 2.59 9.00 -20.79
N ASP A 199 2.47 8.08 -21.74
CA ASP A 199 1.50 8.20 -22.83
C ASP A 199 0.15 7.69 -22.31
N VAL A 200 -0.62 8.62 -21.72
CA VAL A 200 -1.87 8.32 -21.00
C VAL A 200 -2.90 7.60 -21.88
N ASP A 201 -2.77 7.68 -23.20
CA ASP A 201 -3.69 7.01 -24.13
C ASP A 201 -3.33 5.52 -24.37
N LYS A 202 -2.08 5.13 -24.12
CA LYS A 202 -1.58 3.76 -24.36
C LYS A 202 -1.48 2.88 -23.13
N ILE A 203 -1.82 3.41 -21.96
CA ILE A 203 -1.78 2.67 -20.69
C ILE A 203 -3.15 2.10 -20.33
N ASP A 204 -3.16 1.03 -19.54
CA ASP A 204 -4.40 0.43 -19.05
C ASP A 204 -5.16 1.40 -18.12
N ASP A 205 -6.48 1.19 -18.00
CA ASP A 205 -7.37 2.08 -17.25
C ASP A 205 -6.99 2.21 -15.76
N PHE A 206 -6.44 1.16 -15.14
CA PHE A 206 -6.02 1.21 -13.75
C PHE A 206 -4.79 2.11 -13.56
N GLN A 207 -3.78 1.95 -14.42
CA GLN A 207 -2.60 2.79 -14.43
C GLN A 207 -2.95 4.24 -14.76
N LYS A 208 -3.84 4.44 -15.74
CA LYS A 208 -4.38 5.73 -16.15
C LYS A 208 -5.06 6.46 -15.00
N MET A 209 -6.01 5.78 -14.36
CA MET A 209 -6.74 6.28 -13.19
C MET A 209 -5.77 6.68 -12.08
N THR A 210 -4.84 5.79 -11.72
CA THR A 210 -3.89 6.01 -10.62
C THR A 210 -2.99 7.23 -10.86
N ALA A 211 -2.43 7.34 -12.07
CA ALA A 211 -1.53 8.43 -12.43
C ALA A 211 -2.25 9.78 -12.51
N LEU A 212 -3.38 9.85 -13.23
CA LEU A 212 -4.17 11.08 -13.33
C LEU A 212 -4.73 11.51 -11.98
N ARG A 213 -5.14 10.56 -11.13
CA ARG A 213 -5.59 10.84 -9.75
C ARG A 213 -4.46 11.47 -8.92
N ALA A 214 -3.24 10.95 -9.00
CA ALA A 214 -2.09 11.53 -8.31
C ALA A 214 -1.78 12.95 -8.81
N ALA A 215 -1.86 13.20 -10.12
CA ALA A 215 -1.69 14.52 -10.72
C ALA A 215 -2.80 15.50 -10.29
N LEU A 216 -4.06 15.05 -10.26
CA LEU A 216 -5.21 15.83 -9.82
C LEU A 216 -5.05 16.31 -8.37
N ILE A 217 -4.77 15.38 -7.45
CA ILE A 217 -4.57 15.74 -6.03
C ILE A 217 -3.36 16.67 -5.88
N SER A 218 -2.26 16.36 -6.55
CA SER A 218 -1.05 17.21 -6.51
C SER A 218 -1.31 18.62 -7.04
N SER A 219 -2.18 18.77 -8.05
CA SER A 219 -2.59 20.07 -8.60
C SER A 219 -3.35 20.90 -7.56
N GLY A 220 -4.21 20.26 -6.77
CA GLY A 220 -4.89 20.90 -5.64
C GLY A 220 -3.90 21.38 -4.58
N GLN A 221 -2.95 20.53 -4.19
CA GLN A 221 -1.93 20.86 -3.18
C GLN A 221 -1.03 22.05 -3.54
N ILE A 222 -0.82 22.31 -4.84
CA ILE A 222 -0.04 23.47 -5.32
C ILE A 222 -0.93 24.66 -5.70
N GLY A 223 -2.25 24.60 -5.46
CA GLY A 223 -3.19 25.67 -5.73
C GLY A 223 -3.43 25.95 -7.23
N ARG A 224 -3.14 24.99 -8.11
CA ARG A 224 -3.32 25.13 -9.57
C ARG A 224 -4.74 24.74 -9.99
N GLY A 225 -5.70 25.62 -9.69
CA GLY A 225 -7.13 25.40 -9.96
C GLY A 225 -7.45 25.14 -11.44
N ASP A 226 -6.65 25.70 -12.36
CA ASP A 226 -6.70 25.43 -13.80
C ASP A 226 -6.44 23.95 -14.11
N LEU A 227 -5.36 23.40 -13.55
CA LEU A 227 -4.98 22.00 -13.70
C LEU A 227 -5.94 21.06 -12.97
N VAL A 228 -6.44 21.46 -11.80
CA VAL A 228 -7.51 20.72 -11.10
C VAL A 228 -8.73 20.61 -12.02
N LYS A 229 -9.19 21.73 -12.60
CA LYS A 229 -10.36 21.73 -13.48
C LYS A 229 -10.17 20.81 -14.69
N HIS A 230 -9.02 20.89 -15.35
CA HIS A 230 -8.70 20.04 -16.49
C HIS A 230 -8.68 18.55 -16.11
N ASN A 231 -7.89 18.19 -15.09
CA ASN A 231 -7.66 16.80 -14.71
C ASN A 231 -8.90 16.13 -14.14
N TYR A 232 -9.71 16.87 -13.37
CA TYR A 232 -10.96 16.33 -12.85
C TYR A 232 -11.95 16.05 -14.00
N GLN A 233 -12.08 16.94 -14.98
CA GLN A 233 -12.99 16.74 -16.10
C GLN A 233 -12.58 15.50 -16.91
N THR A 234 -11.30 15.38 -17.24
CA THR A 234 -10.75 14.21 -17.92
C THR A 234 -11.03 12.92 -17.15
N LEU A 235 -10.76 12.89 -15.84
CA LEU A 235 -11.00 11.70 -15.03
C LEU A 235 -12.48 11.33 -14.93
N ILE A 236 -13.37 12.31 -14.80
CA ILE A 236 -14.81 12.06 -14.74
C ILE A 236 -15.32 11.50 -16.07
N ASP A 237 -14.91 12.09 -17.19
CA ASP A 237 -15.33 11.62 -18.51
C ASP A 237 -14.84 10.20 -18.79
N LEU A 238 -13.58 9.89 -18.47
CA LEU A 238 -13.04 8.53 -18.58
C LEU A 238 -13.75 7.54 -17.64
N SER A 239 -14.13 7.99 -16.44
CA SER A 239 -14.72 7.10 -15.43
C SER A 239 -16.15 6.66 -15.74
N LYS A 240 -16.84 7.26 -16.72
CA LYS A 240 -18.24 6.93 -17.05
C LYS A 240 -18.40 5.44 -17.35
N ASP A 241 -17.47 4.90 -18.13
CA ASP A 241 -17.48 3.51 -18.60
C ASP A 241 -16.73 2.55 -17.65
N TRP A 242 -16.17 3.07 -16.57
CA TRP A 242 -15.40 2.28 -15.62
C TRP A 242 -16.27 1.61 -14.54
N SER A 243 -15.71 0.57 -13.93
CA SER A 243 -16.30 -0.10 -12.78
C SER A 243 -16.44 0.84 -11.58
N ASP A 244 -17.37 0.53 -10.68
CA ASP A 244 -17.60 1.31 -9.45
C ASP A 244 -16.33 1.41 -8.59
N SER A 245 -15.49 0.37 -8.58
CA SER A 245 -14.18 0.38 -7.91
C SER A 245 -13.27 1.51 -8.41
N TYR A 246 -13.21 1.73 -9.72
CA TYR A 246 -12.45 2.86 -10.27
C TYR A 246 -13.13 4.20 -10.02
N LYS A 247 -14.46 4.27 -10.14
CA LYS A 247 -15.24 5.49 -9.83
C LYS A 247 -15.01 5.97 -8.40
N VAL A 248 -14.98 5.05 -7.43
CA VAL A 248 -14.66 5.38 -6.03
C VAL A 248 -13.29 6.06 -5.91
N ASN A 249 -12.26 5.53 -6.58
CA ASN A 249 -10.92 6.13 -6.55
C ASN A 249 -10.91 7.51 -7.22
N VAL A 250 -11.61 7.66 -8.35
CA VAL A 250 -11.76 8.94 -9.05
C VAL A 250 -12.41 9.98 -8.15
N TYR A 251 -13.57 9.67 -7.55
CA TYR A 251 -14.29 10.58 -6.68
C TYR A 251 -13.48 10.96 -5.43
N ASP A 252 -12.68 10.05 -4.86
CA ASP A 252 -11.77 10.37 -3.76
C ASP A 252 -10.72 11.41 -4.18
N GLY A 253 -10.12 11.23 -5.36
CA GLY A 253 -9.15 12.18 -5.90
C GLY A 253 -9.74 13.56 -6.18
N VAL A 254 -10.93 13.58 -6.78
CA VAL A 254 -11.67 14.81 -7.06
C VAL A 254 -12.01 15.54 -5.76
N ALA A 255 -12.60 14.85 -4.78
CA ALA A 255 -12.98 15.45 -3.51
C ALA A 255 -11.75 16.05 -2.78
N ARG A 256 -10.62 15.34 -2.73
CA ARG A 256 -9.37 15.84 -2.14
C ARG A 256 -8.83 17.06 -2.85
N SER A 257 -8.76 17.04 -4.18
CA SER A 257 -8.24 18.16 -4.95
C SER A 257 -9.08 19.43 -4.78
N LEU A 258 -10.40 19.30 -4.78
CA LEU A 258 -11.33 20.42 -4.57
C LEU A 258 -11.24 20.97 -3.16
N PHE A 259 -11.11 20.08 -2.17
CA PHE A 259 -10.89 20.44 -0.78
C PHE A 259 -9.60 21.27 -0.61
N ASP A 260 -8.49 20.83 -1.21
CA ASP A 260 -7.21 21.53 -1.17
C ASP A 260 -7.28 22.91 -1.84
N THR A 261 -8.16 23.09 -2.84
CA THR A 261 -8.43 24.39 -3.47
C THR A 261 -9.49 25.26 -2.77
N GLY A 262 -10.10 24.77 -1.70
CA GLY A 262 -11.12 25.49 -0.93
C GLY A 262 -12.56 25.40 -1.45
N ASP A 263 -12.84 24.62 -2.49
CA ASP A 263 -14.21 24.35 -2.97
C ASP A 263 -14.86 23.24 -2.14
N TYR A 264 -15.14 23.55 -0.87
CA TYR A 264 -15.63 22.56 0.10
C TYR A 264 -17.01 22.01 -0.24
N LYS A 265 -17.87 22.81 -0.89
CA LYS A 265 -19.22 22.37 -1.29
C LYS A 265 -19.13 21.30 -2.36
N LYS A 266 -18.31 21.52 -3.40
CA LYS A 266 -18.13 20.54 -4.47
C LYS A 266 -17.33 19.33 -4.01
N ALA A 267 -16.35 19.53 -3.12
CA ALA A 267 -15.65 18.42 -2.46
C ALA A 267 -16.62 17.50 -1.71
N ASN A 268 -17.58 18.06 -0.96
CA ASN A 268 -18.59 17.27 -0.23
C ASN A 268 -19.51 16.50 -1.17
N PHE A 269 -19.94 17.12 -2.27
CA PHE A 269 -20.73 16.42 -3.29
C PHE A 269 -20.02 15.15 -3.80
N TYR A 270 -18.74 15.24 -4.18
CA TYR A 270 -18.01 14.06 -4.65
C TYR A 270 -17.73 13.03 -3.56
N LEU A 271 -17.58 13.47 -2.31
CA LEU A 271 -17.51 12.55 -1.17
C LEU A 271 -18.81 11.75 -1.00
N GLU A 272 -19.97 12.37 -1.21
CA GLU A 272 -21.26 11.68 -1.18
C GLU A 272 -21.41 10.70 -2.35
N GLN A 273 -21.02 11.09 -3.57
CA GLN A 273 -21.00 10.18 -4.74
C GLN A 273 -20.11 8.96 -4.50
N LEU A 274 -18.97 9.18 -3.85
CA LEU A 274 -18.05 8.14 -3.44
C LEU A 274 -18.65 7.18 -2.41
N ILE A 275 -19.40 7.68 -1.42
CA ILE A 275 -20.08 6.83 -0.43
C ILE A 275 -21.16 5.99 -1.11
N LEU A 276 -21.90 6.59 -2.05
CA LEU A 276 -22.92 5.88 -2.82
C LEU A 276 -22.29 4.76 -3.65
N ALA A 277 -21.21 5.04 -4.39
CA ALA A 277 -20.50 4.03 -5.18
C ALA A 277 -19.87 2.94 -4.30
N LEU A 278 -19.40 3.26 -3.08
CA LEU A 278 -18.94 2.23 -2.13
C LEU A 278 -20.07 1.30 -1.69
N SER A 279 -21.30 1.79 -1.58
CA SER A 279 -22.45 1.00 -1.10
C SER A 279 -22.95 -0.03 -2.11
N THR A 280 -22.57 0.10 -3.38
CA THR A 280 -22.91 -0.85 -4.46
C THR A 280 -21.83 -1.91 -4.67
N MET A 281 -20.66 -1.77 -4.04
CA MET A 281 -19.54 -2.70 -4.16
C MET A 281 -19.71 -3.92 -3.24
N ASP A 282 -19.08 -5.03 -3.64
CA ASP A 282 -18.93 -6.19 -2.75
C ASP A 282 -18.26 -5.75 -1.43
N PRO A 283 -18.80 -6.12 -0.25
CA PRO A 283 -18.23 -5.74 1.04
C PRO A 283 -16.74 -6.09 1.20
N ALA A 284 -16.26 -7.18 0.60
CA ALA A 284 -14.86 -7.57 0.64
C ALA A 284 -13.96 -6.59 -0.12
N ASP A 285 -14.40 -6.15 -1.31
CA ASP A 285 -13.67 -5.19 -2.14
C ASP A 285 -13.79 -3.75 -1.60
N ALA A 286 -14.94 -3.40 -1.05
CA ALA A 286 -15.21 -2.10 -0.45
C ALA A 286 -14.37 -1.87 0.83
N TYR A 287 -14.00 -2.94 1.55
CA TYR A 287 -13.35 -2.84 2.85
C TYR A 287 -12.05 -2.04 2.81
N TYR A 288 -11.13 -2.37 1.89
CA TYR A 288 -9.86 -1.67 1.72
C TYR A 288 -10.05 -0.18 1.43
N ILE A 289 -10.96 0.12 0.50
CA ILE A 289 -11.16 1.47 -0.02
C ILE A 289 -11.87 2.35 1.02
N THR A 290 -12.87 1.79 1.71
CA THR A 290 -13.61 2.45 2.81
C THR A 290 -12.68 2.99 3.89
N ARG A 291 -11.61 2.27 4.24
CA ARG A 291 -10.66 2.68 5.29
C ARG A 291 -9.88 3.95 4.91
N LYS A 292 -9.40 4.04 3.67
CA LYS A 292 -8.68 5.22 3.18
C LYS A 292 -9.58 6.47 3.13
N ILE A 293 -10.85 6.26 2.83
CA ILE A 293 -11.87 7.30 2.69
C ILE A 293 -12.33 7.86 4.04
N GLN A 294 -12.47 7.00 5.05
CA GLN A 294 -12.92 7.42 6.39
C GLN A 294 -12.03 8.51 7.01
N VAL A 295 -10.72 8.45 6.75
CA VAL A 295 -9.75 9.46 7.20
C VAL A 295 -10.08 10.82 6.60
N PHE A 296 -10.17 10.85 5.27
CA PHE A 296 -10.38 12.09 4.54
C PHE A 296 -11.77 12.68 4.78
N ARG A 297 -12.79 11.83 4.92
CA ARG A 297 -14.11 12.27 5.38
C ARG A 297 -14.03 12.98 6.73
N THR A 298 -13.24 12.45 7.66
CA THR A 298 -13.05 13.06 8.98
C THR A 298 -12.32 14.40 8.88
N GLU A 299 -11.27 14.49 8.05
CA GLU A 299 -10.54 15.73 7.74
C GLU A 299 -11.48 16.81 7.16
N MET A 300 -12.30 16.43 6.17
CA MET A 300 -13.27 17.31 5.55
C MET A 300 -14.31 17.84 6.54
N MET A 301 -14.87 16.96 7.38
CA MET A 301 -15.86 17.33 8.39
C MET A 301 -15.28 18.30 9.43
N PHE A 302 -13.99 18.16 9.78
CA PHE A 302 -13.30 19.08 10.68
C PHE A 302 -13.10 20.46 10.06
N ALA A 303 -12.59 20.52 8.84
CA ALA A 303 -12.32 21.76 8.13
C ALA A 303 -13.60 22.55 7.79
N LEU A 304 -14.71 21.86 7.56
CA LEU A 304 -16.04 22.48 7.42
C LEU A 304 -16.57 23.11 8.72
N LYS A 305 -15.82 23.06 9.83
CA LYS A 305 -16.17 23.67 11.13
C LYS A 305 -17.62 23.39 11.52
N MET A 306 -18.02 22.12 11.53
CA MET A 306 -19.32 21.73 12.08
C MET A 306 -19.35 22.02 13.59
N ARG A 307 -19.77 23.24 13.95
CA ARG A 307 -19.82 23.76 15.32
C ARG A 307 -20.95 23.05 16.09
N GLY A 308 -20.58 22.11 16.96
CA GLY A 308 -21.50 21.47 17.91
C GLY A 308 -20.87 20.32 18.69
N LEU A 309 -21.21 20.19 19.98
CA LEU A 309 -20.76 19.10 20.86
C LEU A 309 -21.11 17.71 20.30
N ARG A 310 -22.30 17.55 19.70
CA ARG A 310 -22.71 16.30 19.03
C ARG A 310 -21.79 15.94 17.85
N THR A 311 -21.32 16.94 17.11
CA THR A 311 -20.39 16.73 16.00
C THR A 311 -19.01 16.32 16.50
N LYS A 312 -18.52 16.93 17.59
CA LYS A 312 -17.24 16.51 18.22
C LYS A 312 -17.28 15.05 18.67
N ASN A 313 -18.31 14.65 19.42
CA ASN A 313 -18.45 13.26 19.89
C ASN A 313 -18.55 12.26 18.73
N TYR A 314 -19.28 12.63 17.68
CA TYR A 314 -19.36 11.82 16.46
C TYR A 314 -17.99 11.69 15.78
N MET A 315 -17.25 12.79 15.61
CA MET A 315 -15.91 12.77 15.02
C MET A 315 -14.91 11.98 15.85
N LEU A 316 -14.96 12.10 17.18
CA LEU A 316 -14.11 11.32 18.09
C LEU A 316 -14.40 9.83 17.95
N LYS A 317 -15.68 9.43 17.98
CA LYS A 317 -16.09 8.03 17.74
C LYS A 317 -15.58 7.51 16.39
N ARG A 318 -15.66 8.32 15.33
CA ARG A 318 -15.12 7.94 14.01
C ARG A 318 -13.60 7.81 14.00
N CYS A 319 -12.88 8.69 14.70
CA CYS A 319 -11.43 8.56 14.87
C CYS A 319 -11.08 7.29 15.62
N GLU A 320 -11.79 6.96 16.71
CA GLU A 320 -11.58 5.74 17.49
C GLU A 320 -11.84 4.47 16.68
N GLU A 321 -12.96 4.42 15.94
CA GLU A 321 -13.25 3.34 15.00
C GLU A 321 -12.10 3.19 13.99
N LEU A 322 -11.69 4.28 13.35
CA LEU A 322 -10.59 4.28 12.39
C LEU A 322 -9.26 3.82 13.01
N ILE A 323 -8.94 4.25 14.23
CA ILE A 323 -7.74 3.84 14.97
C ILE A 323 -7.73 2.33 15.19
N GLN A 324 -8.81 1.75 15.71
CA GLN A 324 -8.93 0.31 15.93
C GLN A 324 -8.74 -0.47 14.62
N LEU A 325 -9.33 0.05 13.55
CA LEU A 325 -9.32 -0.60 12.24
C LEU A 325 -7.95 -0.52 11.58
N CYS A 326 -7.24 0.61 11.72
CA CYS A 326 -5.86 0.72 11.29
C CYS A 326 -4.92 -0.20 12.08
N GLN A 327 -5.18 -0.42 13.38
CA GLN A 327 -4.40 -1.37 14.18
C GLN A 327 -4.58 -2.81 13.72
N ILE A 328 -5.81 -3.21 13.38
CA ILE A 328 -6.12 -4.56 12.90
C ILE A 328 -5.49 -4.81 11.51
N GLY A 329 -5.66 -3.89 10.58
CA GLY A 329 -5.17 -4.04 9.20
C GLY A 329 -3.70 -3.65 8.98
N GLY A 330 -3.05 -3.05 9.99
CA GLY A 330 -1.66 -2.60 9.90
C GLY A 330 -1.44 -1.34 9.07
N TYR A 331 -2.40 -0.41 9.05
CA TYR A 331 -2.29 0.86 8.33
C TYR A 331 -1.56 1.92 9.15
N ASP A 332 -0.29 1.68 9.47
CA ASP A 332 0.47 2.47 10.44
C ASP A 332 0.53 3.98 10.11
N ARG A 333 0.60 4.35 8.83
CA ARG A 333 0.58 5.77 8.42
C ARG A 333 -0.78 6.40 8.73
N ILE A 334 -1.86 5.71 8.34
CA ILE A 334 -3.23 6.18 8.53
C ILE A 334 -3.57 6.29 10.02
N TYR A 335 -3.14 5.29 10.80
CA TYR A 335 -3.25 5.28 12.26
C TYR A 335 -2.67 6.55 12.90
N LYS A 336 -1.47 6.99 12.45
CA LYS A 336 -0.83 8.21 12.97
C LYS A 336 -1.66 9.46 12.67
N TYR A 337 -2.24 9.58 11.47
CA TYR A 337 -3.14 10.70 11.16
C TYR A 337 -4.40 10.66 12.02
N ALA A 338 -5.05 9.50 12.12
CA ALA A 338 -6.26 9.34 12.91
C ALA A 338 -6.04 9.70 14.39
N ARG A 339 -4.92 9.29 14.97
CA ARG A 339 -4.53 9.69 16.34
C ARG A 339 -4.29 11.17 16.49
N ARG A 340 -3.61 11.80 15.52
CA ARG A 340 -3.38 13.25 15.54
C ARG A 340 -4.72 13.99 15.55
N TYR A 341 -5.66 13.62 14.68
CA TYR A 341 -6.99 14.22 14.65
C TYR A 341 -7.80 13.98 15.92
N ALA A 342 -7.76 12.76 16.47
CA ALA A 342 -8.42 12.47 17.75
C ALA A 342 -7.93 13.39 18.89
N ASN A 343 -6.63 13.74 18.89
CA ASN A 343 -6.05 14.64 19.88
C ASN A 343 -6.37 16.13 19.63
N GLU A 344 -6.75 16.51 18.42
CA GLU A 344 -7.08 17.89 18.03
C GLU A 344 -8.57 18.25 18.26
N ILE A 345 -9.44 17.25 18.42
CA ILE A 345 -10.90 17.40 18.66
C ILE A 345 -11.18 17.69 20.13
#